data_AF-A0A2V9KG10-F1
#
_entry.id   AF-A0A2V9KG10-F1
#
_cell.length_a   1.000
_cell.length_b   1.000
_cell.length_c   1.000
_cell.angle_alpha   90.00
_cell.angle_beta   90.00
_cell.angle_gamma   90.00
#
_symmetry.space_group_name_H-M   'P 1'
#
loop_
_entity.id
_entity.type
_entity.pdbx_description
1 polymer ?
#
loop_
_entity_poly.entity_id
_entity_poly.type
_entity_poly.pdbx_seq_one_letter_code
_entity_poly.pdbx_strand_id
1 'polypeptide(L)'
;MRRFLAMASMALVGAMLAAQPSSAAIKGNYVEVRSADVYTGPCLANSEENLAGNQAILGWTISEGAWKGTELGGLGVVAVVQAHATLGDTFHNPYPAKAVVIVDSRASQSQRAALVDFARTMGGRLLADVVRVEAAPITLTAGAEHGSVTLVAGTLARIETRSLCAGDHLCGNEETYYPPLTRVAHAMPAFTLDESFQGQGLGSVWDRKDARSAFVGSFAL
;
A
#
# COMPACT_ATOMS: atom_id res chain seq x y z
N MET A 1 -57.06 58.79 -20.66
CA MET A 1 -55.82 59.50 -21.05
C MET A 1 -54.63 58.72 -20.52
N ARG A 2 -53.66 58.41 -21.39
CA ARG A 2 -52.40 57.68 -21.13
C ARG A 2 -51.52 58.38 -20.07
N ARG A 3 -50.77 57.59 -19.28
CA ARG A 3 -49.31 57.69 -18.97
C ARG A 3 -48.99 56.83 -17.73
N PHE A 4 -48.41 55.65 -17.90
CA PHE A 4 -46.96 55.33 -17.81
C PHE A 4 -46.33 55.60 -16.42
N LEU A 5 -46.03 54.52 -15.69
CA LEU A 5 -44.95 54.34 -14.70
C LEU A 5 -44.84 52.82 -14.44
N ALA A 6 -44.12 52.08 -15.29
CA ALA A 6 -42.68 51.77 -15.20
C ALA A 6 -42.35 50.78 -14.08
N MET A 7 -42.17 49.54 -14.53
CA MET A 7 -41.80 48.30 -13.85
C MET A 7 -40.29 48.30 -13.56
N ALA A 8 -39.85 47.94 -12.34
CA ALA A 8 -38.47 47.50 -12.07
C ALA A 8 -38.39 46.76 -10.73
N SER A 9 -38.87 45.52 -10.69
CA SER A 9 -38.59 44.58 -9.60
C SER A 9 -37.37 43.74 -10.00
N MET A 10 -36.19 44.19 -9.58
CA MET A 10 -34.91 43.52 -9.83
C MET A 10 -34.81 42.29 -8.94
N ALA A 11 -35.15 41.11 -9.49
CA ALA A 11 -34.96 39.83 -8.82
C ALA A 11 -33.46 39.49 -8.82
N LEU A 12 -32.80 39.72 -7.69
CA LEU A 12 -31.42 39.33 -7.45
C LEU A 12 -31.38 37.82 -7.13
N VAL A 13 -31.28 36.98 -8.16
CA VAL A 13 -31.00 35.56 -7.99
C VAL A 13 -29.52 35.43 -7.63
N GLY A 14 -29.23 35.35 -6.33
CA GLY A 14 -27.90 35.06 -5.83
C GLY A 14 -27.49 33.65 -6.24
N ALA A 15 -26.56 33.55 -7.18
CA ALA A 15 -25.89 32.30 -7.50
C ALA A 15 -25.05 31.87 -6.30
N MET A 16 -25.58 30.96 -5.48
CA MET A 16 -24.77 30.19 -4.54
C MET A 16 -23.83 29.31 -5.36
N LEU A 17 -22.60 29.78 -5.59
CA LEU A 17 -21.50 28.89 -5.93
C LEU A 17 -21.30 27.98 -4.72
N ALA A 18 -21.87 26.78 -4.78
CA ALA A 18 -21.47 25.70 -3.90
C ALA A 18 -19.99 25.42 -4.20
N ALA A 19 -19.11 25.89 -3.32
CA ALA A 19 -17.72 25.44 -3.30
C ALA A 19 -17.77 23.93 -3.13
N GLN A 20 -17.52 23.19 -4.22
CA GLN A 20 -17.32 21.75 -4.14
C GLN A 20 -16.12 21.56 -3.20
N PRO A 21 -16.27 20.83 -2.08
CA PRO A 21 -15.11 20.50 -1.28
C PRO A 21 -14.18 19.72 -2.22
N SER A 22 -13.01 20.30 -2.48
CA SER A 22 -11.88 19.53 -2.98
C SER A 22 -11.75 18.35 -2.02
N SER A 23 -12.11 17.15 -2.47
CA SER A 23 -11.84 15.93 -1.69
C SER A 23 -10.37 16.01 -1.31
N ALA A 24 -10.07 16.10 -0.01
CA ALA A 24 -8.68 16.15 0.43
C ALA A 24 -7.97 14.92 -0.15
N ALA A 25 -6.82 15.15 -0.78
CA ALA A 25 -6.01 14.09 -1.36
C ALA A 25 -5.78 13.00 -0.31
N ILE A 26 -6.09 11.75 -0.63
CA ILE A 26 -5.88 10.65 0.31
C ILE A 26 -4.39 10.37 0.37
N LYS A 27 -3.80 10.48 1.57
CA LYS A 27 -2.35 10.36 1.75
C LYS A 27 -2.00 9.57 2.99
N GLY A 28 -0.81 8.99 2.98
CA GLY A 28 -0.38 8.13 4.07
C GLY A 28 0.97 7.48 3.85
N ASN A 29 1.27 6.51 4.71
CA ASN A 29 2.53 5.76 4.70
C ASN A 29 2.33 4.42 3.99
N TYR A 30 3.43 3.96 3.38
CA TYR A 30 3.52 2.70 2.67
C TYR A 30 4.71 1.89 3.18
N VAL A 31 4.53 0.59 3.31
CA VAL A 31 5.62 -0.37 3.48
C VAL A 31 5.32 -1.62 2.68
N GLU A 32 6.34 -2.23 2.10
CA GLU A 32 6.24 -3.58 1.53
C GLU A 32 7.48 -4.39 1.83
N VAL A 33 7.32 -5.72 1.79
CA VAL A 33 8.38 -6.72 1.86
C VAL A 33 8.10 -7.81 0.85
N ARG A 34 9.16 -8.47 0.37
CA ARG A 34 9.09 -9.54 -0.61
C ARG A 34 9.97 -10.73 -0.21
N SER A 35 9.69 -11.86 -0.84
CA SER A 35 10.51 -13.07 -0.76
C SER A 35 11.79 -13.07 -1.58
N ALA A 36 12.04 -12.05 -2.37
CA ALA A 36 13.29 -11.82 -3.09
C ALA A 36 13.90 -10.48 -2.64
N ASP A 37 15.21 -10.33 -2.81
CA ASP A 37 15.87 -9.05 -2.61
C ASP A 37 15.40 -8.04 -3.67
N VAL A 38 15.09 -6.81 -3.23
CA VAL A 38 14.67 -5.71 -4.11
C VAL A 38 15.77 -4.67 -4.31
N TYR A 39 16.67 -4.53 -3.32
CA TYR A 39 17.91 -3.78 -3.43
C TYR A 39 19.07 -4.74 -3.62
N THR A 40 19.45 -4.96 -4.87
CA THR A 40 20.38 -6.02 -5.25
C THR A 40 20.99 -5.77 -6.62
N GLY A 41 22.02 -6.53 -6.97
CA GLY A 41 22.61 -6.55 -8.30
C GLY A 41 22.01 -7.65 -9.19
N PRO A 42 22.16 -7.54 -10.52
CA PRO A 42 21.59 -8.52 -11.47
C PRO A 42 21.98 -9.97 -11.19
N CYS A 43 23.20 -10.21 -10.70
CA CYS A 43 23.68 -11.56 -10.39
C CYS A 43 22.81 -12.27 -9.33
N LEU A 44 22.44 -11.55 -8.27
CA LEU A 44 21.62 -12.14 -7.20
C LEU A 44 20.15 -12.17 -7.64
N ALA A 45 19.63 -11.13 -8.29
CA ALA A 45 18.26 -11.14 -8.82
C ALA A 45 18.01 -12.33 -9.77
N ASN A 46 18.94 -12.60 -10.70
CA ASN A 46 18.86 -13.74 -11.61
C ASN A 46 18.98 -15.10 -10.89
N SER A 47 19.62 -15.13 -9.72
CA SER A 47 19.72 -16.35 -8.90
C SER A 47 18.43 -16.64 -8.12
N GLU A 48 17.55 -15.64 -7.97
CA GLU A 48 16.28 -15.73 -7.27
C GLU A 48 15.07 -15.81 -8.22
N GLU A 49 15.24 -15.39 -9.47
CA GLU A 49 14.20 -15.36 -10.49
C GLU A 49 13.51 -16.73 -10.62
N ASN A 50 12.17 -16.71 -10.53
CA ASN A 50 11.29 -17.88 -10.58
C ASN A 50 11.52 -18.94 -9.48
N LEU A 51 12.40 -18.67 -8.52
CA LEU A 51 12.64 -19.50 -7.33
C LEU A 51 12.10 -18.82 -6.06
N ALA A 52 12.17 -17.49 -6.02
CA ALA A 52 11.72 -16.64 -4.94
C ALA A 52 10.99 -15.39 -5.46
N GLY A 53 10.58 -14.50 -4.56
CA GLY A 53 9.91 -13.24 -4.91
C GLY A 53 8.44 -13.40 -5.30
N ASN A 54 7.85 -14.57 -5.18
CA ASN A 54 6.43 -14.81 -5.47
C ASN A 54 5.50 -14.51 -4.27
N GLN A 55 6.06 -14.13 -3.12
CA GLN A 55 5.33 -13.69 -1.92
C GLN A 55 5.65 -12.24 -1.59
N ALA A 56 4.64 -11.48 -1.16
CA ALA A 56 4.80 -10.13 -0.66
C ALA A 56 3.76 -9.77 0.42
N ILE A 57 4.12 -8.84 1.31
CA ILE A 57 3.18 -8.16 2.21
C ILE A 57 3.27 -6.67 1.90
N LEU A 58 2.13 -6.04 1.62
CA LEU A 58 1.99 -4.61 1.35
C LEU A 58 1.12 -3.99 2.45
N GLY A 59 1.58 -2.89 3.05
CA GLY A 59 0.86 -2.18 4.12
C GLY A 59 0.66 -0.72 3.78
N TRP A 60 -0.57 -0.24 3.94
CA TRP A 60 -0.93 1.16 3.83
C TRP A 60 -1.55 1.64 5.14
N THR A 61 -1.05 2.74 5.69
CA THR A 61 -1.75 3.48 6.75
C THR A 61 -2.13 4.86 6.24
N ILE A 62 -3.43 5.17 6.31
CA ILE A 62 -3.99 6.39 5.75
C ILE A 62 -3.97 7.45 6.86
N SER A 63 -3.21 8.52 6.65
CA SER A 63 -3.11 9.60 7.64
C SER A 63 -4.33 10.52 7.58
N GLU A 64 -4.78 10.85 6.37
CA GLU A 64 -5.94 11.71 6.14
C GLU A 64 -6.57 11.44 4.77
N GLY A 65 -7.81 11.91 4.61
CA GLY A 65 -8.54 11.88 3.36
C GLY A 65 -9.65 10.83 3.32
N ALA A 66 -10.44 10.93 2.26
CA ALA A 66 -11.57 10.06 2.01
C ALA A 66 -11.35 9.24 0.72
N TRP A 67 -11.83 8.01 0.74
CA TRP A 67 -11.88 7.16 -0.44
C TRP A 67 -13.31 7.04 -0.93
N LYS A 68 -13.59 7.58 -2.13
CA LYS A 68 -14.93 7.58 -2.75
C LYS A 68 -16.03 8.05 -1.77
N GLY A 69 -15.74 9.11 -1.00
CA GLY A 69 -16.65 9.70 -0.02
C GLY A 69 -16.69 9.01 1.36
N THR A 70 -15.88 7.97 1.58
CA THR A 70 -15.74 7.32 2.89
C THR A 70 -14.45 7.78 3.57
N GLU A 71 -14.55 8.40 4.74
CA GLU A 71 -13.38 8.82 5.55
C GLU A 71 -12.56 7.62 6.00
N LEU A 72 -11.27 7.60 5.65
CA LEU A 72 -10.34 6.53 6.01
C LEU A 72 -9.15 6.99 6.87
N GLY A 73 -9.10 8.27 7.22
CA GLY A 73 -8.05 8.83 8.08
C GLY A 73 -7.88 8.06 9.39
N GLY A 74 -6.64 7.70 9.70
CA GLY A 74 -6.23 6.94 10.89
C GLY A 74 -6.39 5.42 10.77
N LEU A 75 -6.88 4.89 9.64
CA LEU A 75 -7.06 3.45 9.42
C LEU A 75 -5.92 2.84 8.60
N GLY A 76 -5.72 1.54 8.77
CA GLY A 76 -4.78 0.74 7.99
C GLY A 76 -5.44 -0.34 7.14
N VAL A 77 -4.73 -0.78 6.11
CA VAL A 77 -5.03 -2.00 5.36
C VAL A 77 -3.73 -2.69 4.94
N VAL A 78 -3.71 -4.01 5.06
CA VAL A 78 -2.58 -4.86 4.66
C VAL A 78 -3.05 -5.84 3.61
N ALA A 79 -2.26 -6.03 2.56
CA ALA A 79 -2.46 -7.07 1.56
C ALA A 79 -1.31 -8.06 1.61
N VAL A 80 -1.64 -9.34 1.68
CA VAL A 80 -0.69 -10.45 1.65
C VAL A 80 -0.91 -11.16 0.33
N VAL A 81 0.13 -11.27 -0.49
CA VAL A 81 0.05 -11.72 -1.89
C VAL A 81 0.89 -12.98 -2.08
N GLN A 82 0.29 -13.96 -2.76
CA GLN A 82 0.97 -15.13 -3.32
C GLN A 82 0.75 -15.13 -4.83
N ALA A 83 1.82 -14.85 -5.57
CA ALA A 83 1.90 -14.87 -7.02
C ALA A 83 2.42 -16.22 -7.55
N HIS A 84 2.34 -16.40 -8.86
CA HIS A 84 2.84 -17.58 -9.56
C HIS A 84 4.37 -17.53 -9.73
N ALA A 85 4.93 -16.35 -10.00
CA ALA A 85 6.37 -16.14 -10.19
C ALA A 85 6.83 -14.82 -9.54
N THR A 86 8.10 -14.47 -9.75
CA THR A 86 8.80 -13.33 -9.11
C THR A 86 8.11 -11.99 -9.38
N LEU A 87 7.76 -11.28 -8.32
CA LEU A 87 7.09 -9.99 -8.35
C LEU A 87 8.04 -8.85 -8.70
N GLY A 88 7.74 -8.14 -9.78
CA GLY A 88 8.55 -7.02 -10.29
C GLY A 88 9.46 -7.40 -11.44
N ASP A 89 9.57 -8.69 -11.77
CA ASP A 89 10.22 -9.14 -12.99
C ASP A 89 9.47 -8.59 -14.22
N THR A 90 10.24 -8.01 -15.14
CA THR A 90 9.75 -7.37 -16.37
C THR A 90 9.82 -8.30 -17.58
N PHE A 91 10.49 -9.45 -17.46
CA PHE A 91 10.69 -10.42 -18.53
C PHE A 91 9.65 -11.54 -18.49
N HIS A 92 9.20 -11.94 -17.30
CA HIS A 92 8.17 -12.96 -17.13
C HIS A 92 6.86 -12.42 -16.53
N ASN A 93 5.84 -13.29 -16.55
CA ASN A 93 4.52 -12.96 -16.04
C ASN A 93 4.33 -13.55 -14.63
N PRO A 94 4.23 -12.73 -13.57
CA PRO A 94 4.06 -13.22 -12.20
C PRO A 94 2.65 -13.74 -11.90
N TYR A 95 1.69 -13.57 -12.81
CA TYR A 95 0.29 -13.94 -12.60
C TYR A 95 0.01 -15.40 -12.98
N PRO A 96 -1.01 -16.06 -12.36
CA PRO A 96 -2.00 -15.51 -11.44
C PRO A 96 -1.44 -15.15 -10.06
N ALA A 97 -2.13 -14.26 -9.35
CA ALA A 97 -1.83 -13.91 -7.97
C ALA A 97 -3.11 -13.97 -7.13
N LYS A 98 -2.99 -14.51 -5.92
CA LYS A 98 -4.04 -14.55 -4.90
C LYS A 98 -3.66 -13.62 -3.76
N ALA A 99 -4.65 -12.96 -3.17
CA ALA A 99 -4.44 -12.06 -2.06
C ALA A 99 -5.36 -12.33 -0.88
N VAL A 100 -4.82 -12.14 0.32
CA VAL A 100 -5.59 -11.95 1.56
C VAL A 100 -5.49 -10.49 1.93
N VAL A 101 -6.63 -9.85 2.18
CA VAL A 101 -6.67 -8.44 2.63
C VAL A 101 -7.05 -8.41 4.10
N ILE A 102 -6.24 -7.75 4.91
CA ILE A 102 -6.48 -7.52 6.33
C ILE A 102 -6.87 -6.05 6.50
N VAL A 103 -8.10 -5.80 6.93
CA VAL A 103 -8.61 -4.45 7.21
C VAL A 103 -8.56 -4.14 8.70
N ASP A 104 -8.42 -2.86 9.04
CA ASP A 104 -8.38 -2.42 10.43
C ASP A 104 -9.66 -2.81 11.19
N SER A 105 -9.50 -3.45 12.34
CA SER A 105 -10.64 -3.87 13.17
C SER A 105 -11.47 -2.70 13.68
N ARG A 106 -10.86 -1.50 13.81
CA ARG A 106 -11.51 -0.25 14.19
C ARG A 106 -12.45 0.31 13.11
N ALA A 107 -12.29 -0.13 11.85
CA ALA A 107 -13.08 0.35 10.73
C ALA A 107 -14.54 -0.14 10.84
N SER A 108 -15.49 0.75 10.56
CA SER A 108 -16.90 0.43 10.36
C SER A 108 -17.10 -0.45 9.11
N GLN A 109 -18.30 -0.99 8.90
CA GLN A 109 -18.58 -1.84 7.74
C GLN A 109 -18.35 -1.11 6.40
N SER A 110 -18.76 0.15 6.29
CA SER A 110 -18.52 0.96 5.09
C SER A 110 -17.04 1.26 4.89
N GLN A 111 -16.32 1.57 5.97
CA GLN A 111 -14.87 1.80 5.93
C GLN A 111 -14.10 0.54 5.53
N ARG A 112 -14.50 -0.65 6.02
CA ARG A 112 -13.88 -1.92 5.61
C ARG A 112 -14.04 -2.16 4.11
N ALA A 113 -15.23 -1.95 3.56
CA ALA A 113 -15.45 -2.07 2.11
C ALA A 113 -14.59 -1.06 1.32
N ALA A 114 -14.52 0.18 1.80
CA ALA A 114 -13.69 1.22 1.19
C ALA A 114 -12.18 0.91 1.29
N LEU A 115 -11.69 0.35 2.40
CA LEU A 115 -10.30 -0.11 2.55
C LEU A 115 -9.95 -1.24 1.58
N VAL A 116 -10.86 -2.21 1.39
CA VAL A 116 -10.65 -3.28 0.40
C VAL A 116 -10.59 -2.72 -1.02
N ASP A 117 -11.50 -1.80 -1.37
CA ASP A 117 -11.53 -1.17 -2.69
C ASP A 117 -10.29 -0.26 -2.93
N PHE A 118 -9.87 0.47 -1.90
CA PHE A 118 -8.62 1.24 -1.90
C PHE A 118 -7.41 0.31 -2.14
N ALA A 119 -7.28 -0.76 -1.35
CA ALA A 119 -6.18 -1.70 -1.49
C ALA A 119 -6.17 -2.35 -2.89
N ARG A 120 -7.32 -2.80 -3.39
CA ARG A 120 -7.46 -3.34 -4.76
C ARG A 120 -7.01 -2.34 -5.83
N THR A 121 -7.31 -1.05 -5.63
CA THR A 121 -6.88 0.00 -6.56
C THR A 121 -5.37 0.22 -6.49
N MET A 122 -4.80 0.27 -5.29
CA MET A 122 -3.35 0.46 -5.08
C MET A 122 -2.53 -0.73 -5.58
N GLY A 123 -2.92 -1.96 -5.20
CA GLY A 123 -2.24 -3.19 -5.58
C GLY A 123 -2.56 -3.69 -6.99
N GLY A 124 -3.53 -3.06 -7.69
CA GLY A 124 -3.91 -3.39 -9.06
C GLY A 124 -4.18 -4.88 -9.28
N ARG A 125 -3.54 -5.47 -10.30
CA ARG A 125 -3.74 -6.87 -10.68
C ARG A 125 -3.32 -7.87 -9.59
N LEU A 126 -2.42 -7.51 -8.66
CA LEU A 126 -2.02 -8.39 -7.56
C LEU A 126 -3.18 -8.69 -6.61
N LEU A 127 -4.14 -7.76 -6.51
CA LEU A 127 -5.32 -7.86 -5.66
C LEU A 127 -6.60 -8.07 -6.49
N ALA A 128 -6.48 -8.54 -7.74
CA ALA A 128 -7.65 -8.88 -8.55
C ALA A 128 -8.44 -10.05 -7.93
N ASP A 129 -7.72 -11.10 -7.48
CA ASP A 129 -8.27 -12.29 -6.83
C ASP A 129 -8.02 -12.26 -5.30
N VAL A 130 -8.83 -11.48 -4.58
CA VAL A 130 -8.84 -11.50 -3.11
C VAL A 130 -9.65 -12.70 -2.65
N VAL A 131 -8.95 -13.72 -2.15
CA VAL A 131 -9.56 -14.99 -1.70
C VAL A 131 -10.08 -14.93 -0.27
N ARG A 132 -9.66 -13.92 0.51
CA ARG A 132 -10.10 -13.73 1.89
C ARG A 132 -9.95 -12.29 2.34
N VAL A 133 -10.89 -11.83 3.18
CA VAL A 133 -10.79 -10.58 3.91
C VAL A 133 -10.86 -10.87 5.40
N GLU A 134 -9.89 -10.37 6.16
CA GLU A 134 -9.78 -10.52 7.61
C GLU A 134 -9.81 -9.17 8.30
N ALA A 135 -10.19 -9.14 9.58
CA ALA A 135 -10.13 -7.93 10.39
C ALA A 135 -9.17 -8.12 11.56
N ALA A 136 -8.22 -7.20 11.72
CA ALA A 136 -7.23 -7.21 12.80
C ALA A 136 -6.86 -5.78 13.20
N PRO A 137 -6.41 -5.52 14.44
CA PRO A 137 -5.82 -4.22 14.77
C PRO A 137 -4.56 -4.01 13.92
N ILE A 138 -4.47 -2.85 13.24
CA ILE A 138 -3.33 -2.51 12.39
C ILE A 138 -2.61 -1.30 12.96
N THR A 139 -1.30 -1.42 13.14
CA THR A 139 -0.42 -0.32 13.53
C THR A 139 0.79 -0.26 12.62
N LEU A 140 1.21 0.96 12.26
CA LEU A 140 2.47 1.22 11.58
C LEU A 140 3.18 2.32 12.37
N THR A 141 4.37 2.01 12.88
CA THR A 141 5.19 2.95 13.65
C THR A 141 6.51 3.15 12.92
N ALA A 142 6.88 4.41 12.68
CA ALA A 142 8.20 4.75 12.17
C ALA A 142 9.21 4.84 13.32
N GLY A 143 10.42 4.30 13.10
CA GLY A 143 11.56 4.47 13.97
C GLY A 143 12.23 5.84 13.79
N ALA A 144 13.34 6.04 14.51
CA ALA A 144 14.10 7.29 14.44
C ALA A 144 14.83 7.46 13.10
N GLU A 145 15.29 6.36 12.51
CA GLU A 145 16.04 6.34 11.26
C GLU A 145 15.13 6.16 10.04
N HIS A 146 15.51 6.78 8.93
CA HIS A 146 14.80 6.62 7.66
C HIS A 146 14.76 5.16 7.21
N GLY A 147 13.58 4.64 6.89
CA GLY A 147 13.43 3.24 6.48
C GLY A 147 13.31 2.25 7.65
N SER A 148 13.30 2.72 8.91
CA SER A 148 12.91 1.90 10.05
C SER A 148 11.41 2.02 10.30
N VAL A 149 10.67 0.93 10.10
CA VAL A 149 9.23 0.85 10.31
C VAL A 149 8.87 -0.49 10.92
N THR A 150 7.91 -0.50 11.84
CA THR A 150 7.23 -1.72 12.29
C THR A 150 5.75 -1.63 11.92
N LEU A 151 5.28 -2.56 11.09
CA LEU A 151 3.87 -2.79 10.80
C LEU A 151 3.42 -4.08 11.49
N VAL A 152 2.30 -4.02 12.21
CA VAL A 152 1.66 -5.19 12.82
C VAL A 152 0.18 -5.20 12.47
N ALA A 153 -0.30 -6.32 11.94
CA ALA A 153 -1.72 -6.59 11.69
C ALA A 153 -2.19 -7.74 12.58
N GLY A 154 -2.45 -7.42 13.85
CA GLY A 154 -2.77 -8.40 14.90
C GLY A 154 -1.72 -9.52 14.97
N THR A 155 -2.18 -10.77 14.98
CA THR A 155 -1.31 -11.96 14.91
C THR A 155 -1.15 -12.48 13.48
N LEU A 156 -1.72 -11.80 12.47
CA LEU A 156 -1.83 -12.31 11.11
C LEU A 156 -0.62 -11.95 10.27
N ALA A 157 -0.09 -10.74 10.39
CA ALA A 157 1.06 -10.30 9.62
C ALA A 157 1.92 -9.30 10.39
N ARG A 158 3.23 -9.33 10.12
CA ARG A 158 4.22 -8.41 10.68
C ARG A 158 5.26 -8.05 9.63
N ILE A 159 5.71 -6.79 9.67
CA ILE A 159 6.89 -6.30 8.97
C ILE A 159 7.71 -5.49 9.98
N GLU A 160 9.01 -5.71 10.00
CA GLU A 160 9.98 -4.88 10.72
C GLU A 160 11.16 -4.59 9.82
N THR A 161 11.52 -3.31 9.72
CA THR A 161 12.61 -2.86 8.86
C THR A 161 13.60 -1.97 9.60
N ARG A 162 14.80 -1.86 9.03
CA ARG A 162 15.80 -0.83 9.32
C ARG A 162 16.31 -0.19 8.04
N SER A 163 17.01 0.93 8.16
CA SER A 163 17.78 1.52 7.07
C SER A 163 18.82 0.53 6.53
N LEU A 164 19.06 0.59 5.22
CA LEU A 164 20.23 -0.06 4.63
C LEU A 164 21.53 0.58 5.15
N CYS A 165 22.58 -0.22 5.28
CA CYS A 165 23.90 0.22 5.71
C CYS A 165 25.00 -0.31 4.80
N ALA A 166 26.26 0.09 5.05
CA ALA A 166 27.40 -0.36 4.25
C ALA A 166 27.53 -1.89 4.18
N GLY A 167 27.13 -2.60 5.25
CA GLY A 167 27.16 -4.07 5.30
C GLY A 167 26.13 -4.77 4.42
N ASP A 168 25.14 -4.04 3.89
CA ASP A 168 24.11 -4.61 3.01
C ASP A 168 24.51 -4.58 1.51
N HIS A 169 25.71 -4.08 1.20
CA HIS A 169 26.29 -4.14 -0.14
C HIS A 169 27.05 -5.46 -0.28
N LEU A 170 26.60 -6.35 -1.15
CA LEU A 170 27.20 -7.67 -1.37
C LEU A 170 28.31 -7.62 -2.42
N CYS A 171 28.09 -6.87 -3.50
CA CYS A 171 28.97 -6.81 -4.66
C CYS A 171 29.30 -5.38 -5.12
N GLY A 172 28.65 -4.36 -4.54
CA GLY A 172 28.85 -2.95 -4.89
C GLY A 172 28.14 -2.52 -6.17
N ASN A 173 27.35 -3.41 -6.77
CA ASN A 173 26.51 -3.16 -7.95
C ASN A 173 25.02 -3.22 -7.60
N GLU A 174 24.67 -3.02 -6.32
CA GLU A 174 23.27 -3.00 -5.90
C GLU A 174 22.57 -1.76 -6.42
N GLU A 175 21.36 -1.96 -6.92
CA GLU A 175 20.42 -0.90 -7.25
C GLU A 175 19.03 -1.30 -6.78
N THR A 176 18.06 -0.40 -6.91
CA THR A 176 16.66 -0.78 -6.85
C THR A 176 16.31 -1.59 -8.10
N TYR A 177 16.57 -2.89 -8.03
CA TYR A 177 16.42 -3.81 -9.14
C TYR A 177 14.95 -4.07 -9.47
N TYR A 178 14.14 -4.35 -8.44
CA TYR A 178 12.69 -4.44 -8.58
C TYR A 178 12.02 -3.19 -8.01
N PRO A 179 11.26 -2.40 -8.81
CA PRO A 179 10.57 -1.21 -8.32
C PRO A 179 9.38 -1.59 -7.40
N PRO A 180 8.89 -0.67 -6.53
CA PRO A 180 7.73 -0.92 -5.66
C PRO A 180 6.50 -1.50 -6.40
N LEU A 181 5.74 -2.37 -5.73
CA LEU A 181 4.59 -3.08 -6.30
C LEU A 181 3.34 -2.20 -6.43
N THR A 182 3.33 -1.02 -5.83
CA THR A 182 2.28 -0.02 -5.95
C THR A 182 2.88 1.32 -6.37
N ARG A 183 2.07 2.16 -7.01
CA ARG A 183 2.44 3.56 -7.21
C ARG A 183 2.52 4.26 -5.85
N VAL A 184 3.62 4.96 -5.64
CA VAL A 184 3.92 5.74 -4.43
C VAL A 184 4.40 7.13 -4.83
N ALA A 185 4.25 8.10 -3.92
CA ALA A 185 4.83 9.43 -4.09
C ALA A 185 6.33 9.42 -3.79
N HIS A 186 6.74 8.59 -2.83
CA HIS A 186 8.13 8.37 -2.45
C HIS A 186 8.32 6.94 -1.97
N ALA A 187 9.44 6.31 -2.30
CA ALA A 187 9.89 5.06 -1.70
C ALA A 187 11.41 5.02 -1.59
N MET A 188 11.88 4.37 -0.53
CA MET A 188 13.29 4.02 -0.32
C MET A 188 13.39 2.53 -0.04
N PRO A 189 14.40 1.83 -0.59
CA PRO A 189 14.66 0.47 -0.19
C PRO A 189 15.11 0.42 1.27
N ALA A 190 14.72 -0.64 1.97
CA ALA A 190 15.04 -0.87 3.36
C ALA A 190 15.45 -2.34 3.59
N PHE A 191 16.10 -2.60 4.72
CA PHE A 191 16.44 -3.95 5.12
C PHE A 191 15.33 -4.52 6.00
N THR A 192 14.81 -5.68 5.63
CA THR A 192 13.82 -6.46 6.38
C THR A 192 14.52 -7.19 7.52
N LEU A 193 14.15 -6.85 8.76
CA LEU A 193 14.56 -7.58 9.96
C LEU A 193 13.62 -8.77 10.21
N ASP A 194 12.32 -8.57 9.98
CA ASP A 194 11.29 -9.56 10.18
C ASP A 194 10.16 -9.35 9.19
N GLU A 195 9.71 -10.42 8.54
CA GLU A 195 8.41 -10.48 7.92
C GLU A 195 7.73 -11.82 8.19
N SER A 196 6.46 -11.77 8.54
CA SER A 196 5.70 -12.99 8.78
C SER A 196 4.25 -12.85 8.38
N PHE A 197 3.67 -13.97 7.97
CA PHE A 197 2.25 -14.14 7.74
C PHE A 197 1.80 -15.47 8.32
N GLN A 198 0.77 -15.43 9.18
CA GLN A 198 0.21 -16.58 9.89
C GLN A 198 -1.29 -16.76 9.61
N GLY A 199 -1.81 -16.12 8.55
CA GLY A 199 -3.22 -16.19 8.19
C GLY A 199 -3.59 -17.41 7.33
N GLN A 200 -4.84 -17.41 6.85
CA GLN A 200 -5.39 -18.48 6.00
C GLN A 200 -5.74 -17.95 4.60
N GLY A 201 -5.94 -18.86 3.65
CA GLY A 201 -6.46 -18.55 2.30
C GLY A 201 -5.44 -18.69 1.19
N LEU A 202 -4.14 -18.46 1.47
CA LEU A 202 -3.07 -18.58 0.46
C LEU A 202 -2.48 -20.00 0.35
N GLY A 203 -2.82 -20.91 1.26
CA GLY A 203 -2.26 -22.26 1.31
C GLY A 203 -0.85 -22.33 1.90
N SER A 204 -0.33 -21.21 2.39
CA SER A 204 0.99 -21.09 3.02
C SER A 204 0.96 -20.04 4.14
N VAL A 205 1.89 -20.21 5.08
CA VAL A 205 2.30 -19.25 6.12
C VAL A 205 3.83 -19.16 6.08
N TRP A 206 4.40 -18.06 6.55
CA TRP A 206 5.86 -17.89 6.56
C TRP A 206 6.34 -16.96 7.66
N ASP A 207 7.63 -17.10 7.94
CA ASP A 207 8.46 -16.23 8.78
C ASP A 207 9.83 -16.15 8.09
N ARG A 208 10.24 -14.94 7.69
CA ARG A 208 11.47 -14.68 6.94
C ARG A 208 12.16 -13.47 7.56
N LYS A 209 13.48 -13.52 7.61
CA LYS A 209 14.32 -12.51 8.27
C LYS A 209 15.52 -12.19 7.40
N ASP A 210 16.11 -11.04 7.68
CA ASP A 210 17.42 -10.63 7.18
C ASP A 210 17.55 -10.60 5.66
N ALA A 211 16.79 -9.72 5.00
CA ALA A 211 16.80 -9.56 3.55
C ALA A 211 16.75 -8.10 3.12
N ARG A 212 17.25 -7.78 1.92
CA ARG A 212 17.16 -6.43 1.32
C ARG A 212 15.90 -6.32 0.48
N SER A 213 14.78 -6.76 1.07
CA SER A 213 13.53 -7.06 0.35
C SER A 213 12.41 -6.06 0.58
N ALA A 214 12.67 -4.96 1.30
CA ALA A 214 11.65 -4.00 1.70
C ALA A 214 11.69 -2.68 0.92
N PHE A 215 10.53 -2.04 0.83
CA PHE A 215 10.43 -0.60 0.63
C PHE A 215 9.66 0.06 1.76
N VAL A 216 10.09 1.25 2.16
CA VAL A 216 9.35 2.17 3.02
C VAL A 216 9.07 3.46 2.24
N GLY A 217 7.87 3.99 2.35
CA GLY A 217 7.46 5.11 1.51
C GLY A 217 6.20 5.82 1.97
N SER A 218 5.69 6.67 1.07
CA SER A 218 4.44 7.40 1.25
C SER A 218 3.67 7.47 -0.07
N PHE A 219 2.36 7.65 0.04
CA PHE A 219 1.47 7.83 -1.10
C PHE A 219 0.61 9.08 -0.92
N ALA A 220 0.19 9.65 -2.05
CA ALA A 220 -0.80 10.71 -2.14
C ALA A 220 -1.55 10.54 -3.48
N LEU A 221 -2.89 10.55 -3.44
CA LEU A 221 -3.76 10.43 -4.62
C LEU A 221 -4.69 11.63 -4.75
#